data_AF-A0A2H5WVZ5-F1
#
_entry.id   AF-A0A2H5WVZ5-F1
#
_cell.length_a   1.000
_cell.length_b   1.000
_cell.length_c   1.000
_cell.angle_alpha   90.00
_cell.angle_beta   90.00
_cell.angle_gamma   90.00
#
_symmetry.space_group_name_H-M   'P 1'
#
loop_
_entity.id
_entity.type
_entity.pdbx_description
1 polymer ?
#
loop_
_entity_poly.entity_id
_entity_poly.type
_entity_poly.pdbx_seq_one_letter_code
_entity_poly.pdbx_strand_id
1 'polypeptide(L)'
;MRPMLINLMMTLLLAVGVAQTGGGYDLSWWTIDGGGITFATGGTFNLGATIGQPDASNTLTGGAFTLTGGFWFAPSCVPTNGDVDGNGCVDDADLLQVLFNFGATGFNPADVNCDSLVDDADLLLVLFNFGSGC
;
A
#
# COMPACT_ATOMS: atom_id res chain seq x y z
N MET A 1 49.24 25.52 11.20
CA MET A 1 48.86 24.85 9.94
C MET A 1 47.82 23.74 10.14
N ARG A 2 48.05 22.77 11.04
CA ARG A 2 47.11 21.66 11.34
C ARG A 2 45.66 22.03 11.76
N PRO A 3 45.39 23.04 12.62
CA PRO A 3 44.00 23.34 13.02
C PRO A 3 43.20 24.11 11.95
N MET A 4 43.87 24.87 11.08
CA MET A 4 43.20 25.57 9.96
C MET A 4 42.72 24.59 8.88
N LEU A 5 43.47 23.50 8.64
CA LEU A 5 43.08 22.43 7.74
C LEU A 5 41.85 21.66 8.24
N ILE A 6 41.73 21.42 9.55
CA ILE A 6 40.57 20.75 10.15
C ILE A 6 39.33 21.64 10.06
N ASN A 7 39.44 22.94 10.37
CA ASN A 7 38.32 23.87 10.25
C ASN A 7 37.85 24.05 8.79
N LEU A 8 38.78 24.02 7.83
CA LEU A 8 38.46 24.10 6.40
C LEU A 8 37.79 22.82 5.87
N MET A 9 38.19 21.64 6.37
CA MET A 9 37.48 20.38 6.08
C MET A 9 36.09 20.37 6.70
N MET A 10 35.95 20.81 7.95
CA MET A 10 34.65 20.81 8.66
C MET A 10 33.62 21.75 7.99
N THR A 11 34.05 22.90 7.47
CA THR A 11 33.17 23.81 6.71
C THR A 11 32.84 23.31 5.31
N LEU A 12 33.75 22.57 4.65
CA LEU A 12 33.49 21.95 3.35
C LEU A 12 32.48 20.80 3.44
N LEU A 13 32.49 20.04 4.54
CA LEU A 13 31.54 18.95 4.81
C LEU A 13 30.11 19.45 5.12
N LEU A 14 29.96 20.67 5.65
CA LEU A 14 28.65 21.29 5.91
C LEU A 14 28.00 21.91 4.65
N ALA A 15 28.76 22.11 3.57
CA ALA A 15 28.26 22.70 2.33
C ALA A 15 27.60 21.70 1.36
N VAL A 16 27.69 20.39 1.63
CA VAL A 16 27.13 19.32 0.76
C VAL A 16 25.71 18.90 1.15
N GLY A 17 25.10 19.57 2.14
CA GLY A 17 23.69 19.42 2.47
C GLY A 17 22.79 20.15 1.46
N VAL A 18 22.95 19.89 0.17
CA VAL A 18 21.96 20.34 -0.82
C VAL A 18 20.72 19.47 -0.65
N ALA A 19 19.56 20.07 -0.39
CA ALA A 19 18.30 19.38 -0.66
C ALA A 19 18.32 19.03 -2.16
N GLN A 20 18.12 17.76 -2.51
CA GLN A 20 18.14 17.32 -3.89
C GLN A 20 17.01 18.00 -4.67
N THR A 21 17.32 19.12 -5.33
CA THR A 21 16.45 19.75 -6.31
C THR A 21 17.20 19.76 -7.63
N GLY A 22 16.78 18.93 -8.61
CA GLY A 22 17.46 18.87 -9.91
C GLY A 22 17.44 17.53 -10.66
N GLY A 23 16.64 16.53 -10.25
CA GLY A 23 16.33 15.42 -11.16
C GLY A 23 15.53 15.91 -12.37
N GLY A 24 15.41 15.11 -13.44
CA GLY A 24 14.57 15.42 -14.61
C GLY A 24 13.06 15.49 -14.34
N TYR A 25 12.66 15.53 -13.08
CA TYR A 25 11.29 15.61 -12.60
C TYR A 25 11.03 17.01 -12.04
N ASP A 26 9.96 17.64 -12.53
CA ASP A 26 9.47 18.90 -12.01
C ASP A 26 8.63 18.65 -10.76
N LEU A 27 9.19 18.97 -9.60
CA LEU A 27 8.51 18.92 -8.29
C LEU A 27 8.12 20.33 -7.82
N SER A 28 7.92 21.28 -8.73
CA SER A 28 7.49 22.65 -8.39
C SER A 28 6.10 22.71 -7.79
N TRP A 29 5.27 21.71 -8.07
CA TRP A 29 3.97 21.50 -7.44
C TRP A 29 4.01 20.25 -6.57
N TRP A 30 3.65 20.41 -5.29
CA TRP A 30 3.56 19.34 -4.31
C TRP A 30 2.50 19.70 -3.27
N THR A 31 1.99 18.68 -2.58
CA THR A 31 1.19 18.81 -1.36
C THR A 31 1.90 18.02 -0.25
N ILE A 32 1.91 18.52 0.99
CA ILE A 32 2.30 17.69 2.15
C ILE A 32 1.03 17.00 2.61
N ASP A 33 0.99 15.69 2.43
CA ASP A 33 -0.12 14.86 2.86
C ASP A 33 0.03 14.58 4.36
N GLY A 34 -0.82 15.21 5.17
CA GLY A 34 -0.87 15.04 6.62
C GLY A 34 -1.89 13.98 7.03
N GLY A 35 -1.43 12.80 7.43
CA GLY A 35 -2.25 11.79 8.12
C GLY A 35 -2.01 11.84 9.63
N GLY A 36 -3.04 12.18 10.42
CA GLY A 36 -2.99 12.18 11.88
C GLY A 36 -4.35 12.51 12.50
N ILE A 37 -4.72 11.73 13.53
CA ILE A 37 -6.03 11.68 14.24
C ILE A 37 -7.27 11.57 13.33
N THR A 38 -7.69 10.33 13.09
CA THR A 38 -8.87 9.90 12.31
C THR A 38 -10.20 10.06 13.02
N PHE A 39 -10.28 10.78 14.15
CA PHE A 39 -11.51 10.89 14.92
C PHE A 39 -11.64 12.25 15.60
N ALA A 40 -12.64 13.03 15.18
CA ALA A 40 -13.23 14.08 16.00
C ALA A 40 -14.23 13.42 16.95
N THR A 41 -13.86 13.34 18.24
CA THR A 41 -14.73 12.83 19.31
C THR A 41 -15.44 14.00 19.99
N GLY A 42 -16.77 13.91 20.17
CA GLY A 42 -17.57 14.91 20.86
C GLY A 42 -18.90 14.36 21.34
N GLY A 43 -19.04 14.19 22.66
CA GLY A 43 -20.23 13.57 23.25
C GLY A 43 -20.42 12.12 22.78
N THR A 44 -21.62 11.79 22.30
CA THR A 44 -21.94 10.44 21.80
C THR A 44 -21.45 10.19 20.36
N PHE A 45 -20.90 11.20 19.69
CA PHE A 45 -20.53 11.10 18.28
C PHE A 45 -19.03 10.93 18.11
N ASN A 46 -18.68 10.04 17.19
CA ASN A 46 -17.34 9.84 16.69
C ASN A 46 -17.38 10.09 15.19
N LEU A 47 -16.68 11.12 14.71
CA LEU A 47 -16.60 11.43 13.28
C LEU A 47 -15.17 11.21 12.82
N GLY A 48 -14.97 10.22 11.96
CA GLY A 48 -13.69 10.03 11.30
C GLY A 48 -13.64 10.68 9.94
N ALA A 49 -12.60 11.48 9.71
CA ALA A 49 -12.29 12.09 8.42
C ALA A 49 -10.78 12.19 8.25
N THR A 50 -10.31 12.10 7.00
CA THR A 50 -8.95 12.45 6.62
C THR A 50 -8.98 13.83 5.95
N ILE A 51 -8.06 14.73 6.33
CA ILE A 51 -7.86 16.00 5.63
C ILE A 51 -6.72 15.76 4.62
N GLY A 52 -7.08 15.49 3.36
CA GLY A 52 -6.22 14.92 2.29
C GLY A 52 -6.63 13.46 2.01
N GLN A 53 -6.78 12.93 0.78
CA GLN A 53 -6.31 13.22 -0.58
C GLN A 53 -7.37 12.66 -1.56
N PRO A 54 -7.74 13.32 -2.68
CA PRO A 54 -8.55 12.69 -3.75
C PRO A 54 -7.82 11.56 -4.50
N ASP A 55 -6.50 11.47 -4.35
CA ASP A 55 -5.59 10.52 -5.00
C ASP A 55 -5.08 9.42 -4.04
N ALA A 56 -5.55 9.39 -2.80
CA ALA A 56 -5.30 8.29 -1.86
C ALA A 56 -6.27 7.13 -2.13
N SER A 57 -5.91 6.24 -3.05
CA SER A 57 -6.51 4.90 -3.20
C SER A 57 -5.87 4.18 -4.40
N ASN A 58 -6.22 4.62 -5.61
CA ASN A 58 -5.88 3.93 -6.83
C ASN A 58 -4.47 4.29 -7.28
N THR A 59 -3.75 3.31 -7.85
CA THR A 59 -2.44 3.53 -8.47
C THR A 59 -2.53 4.62 -9.53
N LEU A 60 -1.80 5.72 -9.33
CA LEU A 60 -1.62 6.76 -10.34
C LEU A 60 -0.61 6.27 -11.37
N THR A 61 -0.92 6.41 -12.66
CA THR A 61 -0.04 5.99 -13.75
C THR A 61 0.27 7.18 -14.66
N GLY A 62 1.53 7.26 -15.10
CA GLY A 62 2.00 8.31 -16.00
C GLY A 62 3.26 7.89 -16.74
N GLY A 63 3.15 7.58 -18.04
CA GLY A 63 4.28 7.07 -18.82
C GLY A 63 4.81 5.75 -18.25
N ALA A 64 6.10 5.72 -17.89
CA ALA A 64 6.74 4.55 -17.27
C ALA A 64 6.66 4.54 -15.73
N PHE A 65 5.88 5.44 -15.13
CA PHE A 65 5.83 5.63 -13.68
C PHE A 65 4.48 5.19 -13.12
N THR A 66 4.55 4.51 -11.98
CA THR A 66 3.41 4.17 -11.14
C THR A 66 3.66 4.72 -9.73
N LEU A 67 2.64 5.31 -9.12
CA LEU A 67 2.69 5.83 -7.77
C LEU A 67 1.36 5.55 -7.07
N THR A 68 1.40 4.80 -5.98
CA THR A 68 0.25 4.64 -5.09
C THR A 68 0.41 5.62 -3.95
N GLY A 69 -0.42 6.67 -3.96
CA GLY A 69 -0.44 7.71 -2.93
C GLY A 69 -1.35 7.33 -1.76
N GLY A 70 -1.14 8.00 -0.61
CA GLY A 70 -2.00 7.90 0.55
C GLY A 70 -1.46 7.01 1.68
N PHE A 71 -1.61 7.49 2.91
CA PHE A 71 -1.35 6.73 4.14
C PHE A 71 -2.42 5.63 4.40
N TRP A 72 -3.58 5.72 3.73
CA TRP A 72 -4.74 4.83 3.88
C TRP A 72 -5.07 4.07 2.58
N PHE A 73 -4.05 3.58 1.87
CA PHE A 73 -4.26 2.71 0.71
C PHE A 73 -5.20 1.55 1.09
N ALA A 74 -6.34 1.46 0.41
CA ALA A 74 -7.18 0.27 0.44
C ALA A 74 -6.56 -0.73 -0.55
N PRO A 75 -6.12 -1.92 -0.09
CA PRO A 75 -5.69 -2.97 -1.00
C PRO A 75 -6.72 -3.23 -2.09
N SER A 76 -6.26 -3.68 -3.25
CA SER A 76 -7.11 -4.01 -4.41
C SER A 76 -8.25 -4.95 -4.07
N CYS A 77 -8.11 -5.75 -3.01
CA CYS A 77 -9.16 -6.54 -2.39
C CYS A 77 -9.05 -6.54 -0.86
N VAL A 78 -10.03 -7.18 -0.21
CA VAL A 78 -9.98 -7.50 1.22
C VAL A 78 -9.60 -8.97 1.34
N PRO A 79 -8.55 -9.33 2.12
CA PRO A 79 -8.20 -10.73 2.31
C PRO A 79 -9.37 -11.52 2.86
N THR A 80 -9.72 -12.62 2.20
CA THR A 80 -10.92 -13.38 2.53
C THR A 80 -10.66 -14.57 3.46
N ASN A 81 -9.39 -14.80 3.84
CA ASN A 81 -8.98 -15.95 4.62
C ASN A 81 -9.39 -17.30 3.99
N GLY A 82 -9.47 -17.34 2.66
CA GLY A 82 -9.81 -18.53 1.89
C GLY A 82 -11.28 -18.65 1.48
N ASP A 83 -12.18 -17.78 1.97
CA ASP A 83 -13.60 -17.72 1.54
C ASP A 83 -13.71 -16.85 0.27
N VAL A 84 -13.52 -17.46 -0.89
CA VAL A 84 -13.38 -16.77 -2.18
C VAL A 84 -14.72 -16.18 -2.62
N ASP A 85 -15.83 -16.87 -2.37
CA ASP A 85 -17.17 -16.42 -2.80
C ASP A 85 -17.92 -15.58 -1.74
N GLY A 86 -17.38 -15.48 -0.53
CA GLY A 86 -17.89 -14.66 0.57
C GLY A 86 -19.13 -15.25 1.25
N ASN A 87 -19.34 -16.57 1.14
CA ASN A 87 -20.51 -17.25 1.72
C ASN A 87 -20.34 -17.57 3.21
N GLY A 88 -19.15 -17.36 3.78
CA GLY A 88 -18.83 -17.60 5.19
C GLY A 88 -18.32 -19.01 5.50
N CYS A 89 -18.07 -19.84 4.49
CA CYS A 89 -17.48 -21.16 4.56
C CYS A 89 -16.25 -21.21 3.65
N VAL A 90 -15.27 -22.03 4.00
CA VAL A 90 -14.11 -22.32 3.14
C VAL A 90 -14.21 -23.77 2.71
N ASP A 91 -14.60 -24.01 1.46
CA ASP A 91 -14.86 -25.35 0.94
C ASP A 91 -14.26 -25.59 -0.46
N ASP A 92 -14.70 -26.66 -1.12
CA ASP A 92 -14.19 -27.03 -2.43
C ASP A 92 -14.59 -26.04 -3.54
N ALA A 93 -15.66 -25.27 -3.36
CA ALA A 93 -16.02 -24.19 -4.27
C ALA A 93 -14.94 -23.09 -4.27
N ASP A 94 -14.43 -22.71 -3.10
CA ASP A 94 -13.36 -21.72 -2.96
C ASP A 94 -12.05 -22.25 -3.56
N LEU A 95 -11.71 -23.49 -3.24
CA LEU A 95 -10.53 -24.15 -3.77
C LEU A 95 -10.55 -24.22 -5.31
N LEU A 96 -11.69 -24.59 -5.89
CA LEU A 96 -11.83 -24.66 -7.35
C LEU A 96 -11.73 -23.28 -8.00
N GLN A 97 -12.20 -22.22 -7.35
CA GLN A 97 -12.04 -20.86 -7.87
C GLN A 97 -10.59 -20.42 -7.92
N VAL A 98 -9.78 -20.74 -6.90
CA VAL A 98 -8.33 -20.48 -6.94
C VAL A 98 -7.66 -21.28 -8.05
N LEU A 99 -7.97 -22.58 -8.18
CA LEU A 99 -7.38 -23.42 -9.20
C LEU A 99 -7.75 -22.99 -10.63
N PHE A 100 -8.97 -22.53 -10.87
CA PHE A 100 -9.39 -22.04 -12.19
C PHE A 100 -8.77 -20.69 -12.56
N ASN A 101 -8.39 -19.90 -11.57
CA ASN A 101 -7.80 -18.58 -11.76
C ASN A 101 -6.27 -18.55 -11.53
N PHE A 102 -5.63 -19.70 -11.35
CA PHE A 102 -4.21 -19.77 -11.03
C PHE A 102 -3.35 -19.06 -12.10
N GLY A 103 -2.49 -18.15 -11.64
CA GLY A 103 -1.66 -17.26 -12.47
C GLY A 103 -2.38 -16.00 -12.98
N ALA A 104 -3.64 -15.76 -12.62
CA ALA A 104 -4.32 -14.51 -12.94
C ALA A 104 -3.73 -13.34 -12.16
N THR A 105 -3.78 -12.15 -12.76
CA THR A 105 -3.27 -10.91 -12.14
C THR A 105 -4.35 -9.84 -12.08
N GLY A 106 -4.15 -8.86 -11.20
CA GLY A 106 -5.10 -7.77 -10.99
C GLY A 106 -6.28 -8.18 -10.10
N PHE A 107 -7.41 -7.48 -10.21
CA PHE A 107 -8.56 -7.76 -9.35
C PHE A 107 -9.16 -9.14 -9.66
N ASN A 108 -8.95 -10.09 -8.75
CA ASN A 108 -9.51 -11.43 -8.82
C ASN A 108 -9.99 -11.86 -7.42
N PRO A 109 -11.23 -12.34 -7.24
CA PRO A 109 -11.68 -12.88 -5.96
C PRO A 109 -10.80 -14.03 -5.44
N ALA A 110 -10.16 -14.78 -6.35
CA ALA A 110 -9.25 -15.87 -6.03
C ALA A 110 -7.89 -15.40 -5.45
N ASP A 111 -7.55 -14.11 -5.56
CA ASP A 111 -6.42 -13.50 -4.86
C ASP A 111 -6.87 -13.22 -3.42
N VAL A 112 -6.80 -14.24 -2.57
CA VAL A 112 -7.35 -14.25 -1.21
C VAL A 112 -6.41 -13.58 -0.21
N ASN A 113 -5.16 -13.33 -0.60
CA ASN A 113 -4.16 -12.65 0.21
C ASN A 113 -3.94 -11.17 -0.22
N CYS A 114 -4.48 -10.77 -1.37
CA CYS A 114 -4.45 -9.44 -1.96
C CYS A 114 -3.07 -8.93 -2.40
N ASP A 115 -2.22 -9.80 -2.92
CA ASP A 115 -0.89 -9.46 -3.46
C ASP A 115 -0.87 -9.20 -4.98
N SER A 116 -2.05 -9.22 -5.63
CA SER A 116 -2.29 -9.00 -7.06
C SER A 116 -1.90 -10.15 -7.99
N LEU A 117 -1.57 -11.32 -7.46
CA LEU A 117 -1.29 -12.52 -8.24
C LEU A 117 -1.95 -13.75 -7.60
N VAL A 118 -2.79 -14.46 -8.36
CA VAL A 118 -3.33 -15.74 -7.89
C VAL A 118 -2.25 -16.81 -7.99
N ASP A 119 -1.65 -17.21 -6.87
CA ASP A 119 -0.57 -18.20 -6.84
C ASP A 119 -0.71 -19.28 -5.75
N ASP A 120 0.39 -19.96 -5.43
CA ASP A 120 0.40 -21.01 -4.42
C ASP A 120 0.18 -20.48 -3.00
N ALA A 121 0.44 -19.19 -2.73
CA ALA A 121 0.10 -18.56 -1.46
C ALA A 121 -1.41 -18.47 -1.25
N ASP A 122 -2.18 -18.13 -2.29
CA ASP A 122 -3.65 -18.15 -2.25
C ASP A 122 -4.20 -19.56 -2.05
N LEU A 123 -3.66 -20.50 -2.82
CA LEU A 123 -4.04 -21.91 -2.73
C LEU A 123 -3.76 -22.46 -1.32
N LEU A 124 -2.59 -22.17 -0.75
CA LEU A 124 -2.24 -22.60 0.59
C LEU A 124 -3.13 -21.91 1.64
N LEU A 125 -3.54 -20.66 1.44
CA LEU A 125 -4.45 -19.99 2.36
C LEU A 125 -5.83 -20.65 2.39
N VAL A 126 -6.38 -21.02 1.23
CA VAL A 126 -7.62 -21.81 1.16
C VAL A 126 -7.43 -23.17 1.83
N LEU A 127 -6.33 -23.88 1.54
CA LEU A 127 -6.06 -25.20 2.12
C LEU A 127 -5.85 -25.19 3.64
N PHE A 128 -5.21 -24.16 4.19
CA PHE A 128 -5.01 -24.03 5.64
C PHE A 128 -6.30 -23.70 6.38
N ASN A 129 -7.23 -23.01 5.72
CA ASN A 129 -8.53 -22.67 6.26
C ASN A 129 -9.64 -23.63 5.80
N PHE A 130 -9.32 -24.70 5.09
CA PHE A 130 -10.31 -25.60 4.48
C PHE A 130 -11.20 -26.26 5.55
N GLY A 131 -12.51 -26.16 5.36
CA GLY A 131 -13.52 -26.59 6.33
C GLY A 131 -13.66 -25.65 7.53
N SER A 132 -13.14 -24.43 7.46
CA SER A 132 -13.44 -23.36 8.42
C SER A 132 -14.62 -22.52 7.96
N GLY A 133 -15.34 -21.92 8.92
CA GLY A 133 -16.71 -21.47 8.63
C GLY A 133 -17.65 -22.67 8.51
N CYS A 134 -18.94 -22.46 8.78
CA CYS A 134 -19.91 -23.54 9.02
C CYS A 134 -19.41 -24.64 10.00
#